data_AF-L1JRH4-F1
#
_entry.id   AF-L1JRH4-F1
#
_cell.length_a   1.000
_cell.length_b   1.000
_cell.length_c   1.000
_cell.angle_alpha   90.00
_cell.angle_beta   90.00
_cell.angle_gamma   90.00
#
_symmetry.space_group_name_H-M   'P 1'
#
loop_
_entity.id
_entity.type
_entity.pdbx_description
1 polymer ?
#
loop_
_entity_poly.entity_id
_entity_poly.type
_entity_poly.pdbx_seq_one_letter_code
_entity_poly.pdbx_strand_id
1 'polypeptide(L)'
;MTGPTLIVSPLSVLQTWCEQIQEHTDGSLRVYVYHGGGRTKNPAVLMLYDIVLTTYSVLSSEFIPEVSSLLHCVKWSRIVLDEAHLISNRKTLQSMAVVELDGTHRWAITGTPIQNKLEDIFPLFSFLRLHPLDTYDYFQRLILLPLRQRNPTSLVSGGMERGRGLRKSGVRGMERD
;
A
#
# COMPACT_ATOMS: atom_id res chain seq x y z
N MET A 1 -7.93 26.95 -6.21
CA MET A 1 -8.98 26.09 -6.78
C MET A 1 -8.68 24.66 -6.35
N THR A 2 -9.64 23.97 -5.75
CA THR A 2 -9.50 22.56 -5.33
C THR A 2 -9.71 21.65 -6.53
N GLY A 3 -8.82 20.70 -6.77
CA GLY A 3 -8.97 19.73 -7.87
C GLY A 3 -10.09 18.69 -7.61
N PRO A 4 -10.43 17.86 -8.61
CA PRO A 4 -11.38 16.75 -8.45
C PRO A 4 -10.87 15.64 -7.52
N THR A 5 -11.77 14.73 -7.14
CA THR A 5 -11.41 13.45 -6.50
C THR A 5 -11.20 12.38 -7.57
N LEU A 6 -10.05 11.72 -7.57
CA LEU A 6 -9.79 10.52 -8.37
C LEU A 6 -10.07 9.27 -7.53
N ILE A 7 -10.87 8.36 -8.07
CA ILE A 7 -11.06 7.02 -7.51
C ILE A 7 -10.50 6.01 -8.52
N VAL A 8 -9.57 5.18 -8.06
CA VAL A 8 -8.96 4.09 -8.82
C VAL A 8 -9.44 2.78 -8.21
N SER A 9 -10.13 1.95 -9.00
CA SER A 9 -10.70 0.69 -8.53
C SER A 9 -10.38 -0.48 -9.45
N PRO A 10 -10.59 -1.73 -9.01
CA PRO A 10 -10.74 -2.86 -9.94
C PRO A 10 -11.85 -2.58 -10.96
N LEU A 11 -11.71 -3.12 -12.18
CA LEU A 11 -12.73 -2.98 -13.22
C LEU A 11 -14.08 -3.56 -12.79
N SER A 12 -14.06 -4.67 -12.02
CA SER A 12 -15.26 -5.37 -11.57
C SER A 12 -16.18 -4.53 -10.67
N VAL A 13 -15.65 -3.53 -9.97
CA VAL A 13 -16.42 -2.68 -9.04
C VAL A 13 -16.62 -1.25 -9.54
N LEU A 14 -16.12 -0.93 -10.74
CA LEU A 14 -16.23 0.41 -11.32
C LEU A 14 -17.70 0.83 -11.48
N GLN A 15 -18.54 -0.08 -11.95
CA GLN A 15 -19.98 0.15 -12.11
C GLN A 15 -20.68 0.29 -10.75
N THR A 16 -20.29 -0.52 -9.77
CA THR A 16 -20.79 -0.41 -8.39
C THR A 16 -20.49 0.96 -7.79
N TRP A 17 -19.29 1.52 -8.03
CA TRP A 17 -18.98 2.91 -7.61
C TRP A 17 -19.93 3.93 -8.23
N CYS A 18 -20.23 3.82 -9.53
CA CYS A 18 -21.21 4.70 -10.19
C CYS A 18 -22.58 4.63 -9.52
N GLU A 19 -23.08 3.41 -9.30
CA GLU A 19 -24.39 3.14 -8.68
C GLU A 19 -24.44 3.68 -7.25
N GLN A 20 -23.41 3.41 -6.45
CA GLN A 20 -23.37 3.83 -5.05
C GLN A 20 -23.25 5.35 -4.89
N ILE A 21 -22.49 6.03 -5.76
CA ILE A 21 -22.46 7.50 -5.78
C ILE A 21 -23.85 8.05 -6.13
N GLN A 22 -24.53 7.47 -7.12
CA GLN A 22 -25.86 7.93 -7.50
C GLN A 22 -26.91 7.67 -6.40
N GLU A 23 -26.84 6.53 -5.72
CA GLU A 23 -27.78 6.16 -4.66
C GLU A 23 -27.60 6.97 -3.38
N HIS A 24 -26.35 7.30 -3.01
CA HIS A 24 -26.01 7.94 -1.74
C HIS A 24 -25.77 9.44 -1.86
N THR A 25 -26.02 10.03 -3.03
CA THR A 25 -25.96 11.48 -3.24
C THR A 25 -27.27 11.98 -3.82
N ASP A 26 -27.53 13.27 -3.66
CA ASP A 26 -28.71 13.95 -4.23
C ASP A 26 -28.59 14.20 -5.74
N GLY A 27 -27.60 13.58 -6.42
CA GLY A 27 -27.29 13.83 -7.83
C GLY A 27 -26.55 15.13 -8.10
N SER A 28 -26.11 15.85 -7.07
CA SER A 28 -25.34 17.10 -7.24
C SER A 28 -23.90 16.89 -7.72
N LEU A 29 -23.34 15.70 -7.52
CA LEU A 29 -21.96 15.39 -7.92
C LEU A 29 -21.87 15.04 -9.40
N ARG A 30 -21.02 15.77 -10.13
CA ARG A 30 -20.66 15.44 -11.51
C ARG A 30 -19.60 14.35 -11.50
N VAL A 31 -19.96 13.19 -12.02
CA VAL A 31 -19.06 12.02 -12.10
C VAL A 31 -18.63 11.79 -13.53
N TYR A 32 -17.33 11.59 -13.76
CA TYR A 32 -16.77 11.18 -15.04
C TYR A 32 -16.13 9.80 -14.94
N VAL A 33 -16.55 8.87 -15.81
CA VAL A 33 -15.92 7.54 -15.90
C VAL A 33 -14.82 7.57 -16.96
N TYR A 34 -13.57 7.67 -16.53
CA TYR A 34 -12.38 7.59 -17.37
C TYR A 34 -12.02 6.12 -17.66
N HIS A 35 -12.83 5.48 -18.51
CA HIS A 35 -12.66 4.10 -18.97
C HIS A 35 -13.20 3.92 -20.41
N GLY A 36 -12.71 2.92 -21.16
CA GLY A 36 -13.21 2.60 -22.52
C GLY A 36 -12.73 3.54 -23.65
N GLY A 37 -13.08 3.28 -24.91
CA GLY A 37 -12.50 3.97 -26.08
C GLY A 37 -12.85 5.46 -26.25
N GLY A 38 -13.88 5.96 -25.55
CA GLY A 38 -14.39 7.34 -25.67
C GLY A 38 -13.84 8.34 -24.65
N ARG A 39 -12.71 8.04 -24.00
CA ARG A 39 -12.10 8.90 -22.97
C ARG A 39 -11.65 10.24 -23.56
N THR A 40 -11.80 11.31 -22.78
CA THR A 40 -11.25 12.62 -23.12
C THR A 40 -9.72 12.55 -23.26
N LYS A 41 -9.17 13.33 -24.19
CA LYS A 41 -7.73 13.56 -24.33
C LYS A 41 -7.28 14.91 -23.75
N ASN A 42 -8.22 15.65 -23.17
CA ASN A 42 -7.96 16.96 -22.59
C ASN A 42 -8.11 16.90 -21.05
N PRO A 43 -7.04 17.14 -20.28
CA PRO A 43 -7.10 17.14 -18.81
C PRO A 43 -8.02 18.23 -18.23
N ALA A 44 -8.21 19.35 -18.95
CA ALA A 44 -9.12 20.40 -18.52
C ALA A 44 -10.58 19.94 -18.44
N VAL A 45 -10.96 18.91 -19.22
CA VAL A 45 -12.30 18.32 -19.14
C VAL A 45 -12.49 17.59 -17.80
N LEU A 46 -11.46 16.91 -17.30
CA LEU A 46 -11.54 16.20 -16.01
C LEU A 46 -11.72 17.16 -14.84
N MET A 47 -11.16 18.37 -14.94
CA MET A 47 -11.31 19.44 -13.95
C MET A 47 -12.74 19.99 -13.84
N LEU A 48 -13.63 19.69 -14.80
CA LEU A 48 -15.05 20.10 -14.76
C LEU A 48 -15.92 19.17 -13.91
N TYR A 49 -15.38 18.06 -13.43
CA TYR A 49 -16.10 17.07 -12.64
C TYR A 49 -15.69 17.14 -11.17
N ASP A 50 -16.53 16.60 -10.30
CA ASP A 50 -16.26 16.51 -8.87
C ASP A 50 -15.56 15.19 -8.54
N ILE A 51 -15.93 14.12 -9.26
CA ILE A 51 -15.33 12.78 -9.16
C ILE A 51 -14.94 12.28 -10.55
N VAL A 52 -13.73 11.72 -10.65
CA VAL A 52 -13.27 10.95 -11.79
C VAL A 52 -13.01 9.51 -11.35
N LEU A 53 -13.66 8.56 -12.00
CA LEU A 53 -13.52 7.12 -11.78
C LEU A 53 -12.62 6.52 -12.86
N THR A 54 -11.65 5.70 -12.48
CA THR A 54 -10.83 4.95 -13.43
C THR A 54 -10.42 3.59 -12.85
N THR A 55 -9.72 2.80 -13.66
CA THR A 55 -9.22 1.49 -13.26
C THR A 55 -7.70 1.46 -13.20
N TYR A 56 -7.17 0.55 -12.39
CA TYR A 56 -5.74 0.27 -12.37
C TYR A 56 -5.17 -0.10 -13.75
N SER A 57 -5.94 -0.84 -14.55
CA SER A 57 -5.53 -1.25 -15.90
C SER A 57 -5.39 -0.07 -16.85
N VAL A 58 -6.35 0.88 -16.84
CA VAL A 58 -6.27 2.10 -17.65
C VAL A 58 -5.07 2.94 -17.21
N LEU A 59 -4.96 3.20 -15.90
CA LEU A 59 -3.87 3.99 -15.34
C LEU A 59 -2.50 3.39 -15.69
N SER A 60 -2.33 2.08 -15.54
CA SER A 60 -1.09 1.38 -15.89
C SER A 60 -0.82 1.38 -17.40
N SER A 61 -1.85 1.29 -18.25
CA SER A 61 -1.67 1.23 -19.70
C SER A 61 -1.27 2.57 -20.32
N GLU A 62 -1.68 3.68 -19.70
CA GLU A 62 -1.37 5.04 -20.15
C GLU A 62 -0.13 5.61 -19.47
N PHE A 63 0.44 4.89 -18.50
CA PHE A 63 1.63 5.29 -17.78
C PHE A 63 2.89 4.87 -18.53
N ILE A 64 3.69 5.86 -18.89
CA ILE A 64 5.05 5.69 -19.38
C ILE A 64 5.94 6.44 -18.38
N PRO A 65 6.92 5.79 -17.73
CA PRO A 65 7.83 6.47 -16.81
C PRO A 65 8.45 7.72 -17.44
N GLU A 66 8.59 8.80 -16.66
CA GLU A 66 9.13 10.09 -17.09
C GLU A 66 8.26 10.87 -18.11
N VAL A 67 7.18 10.27 -18.61
CA VAL A 67 6.23 10.90 -19.52
C VAL A 67 4.91 11.10 -18.79
N SER A 68 4.48 12.36 -18.64
CA SER A 68 3.23 12.67 -17.96
C SER A 68 2.03 12.18 -18.79
N SER A 69 1.30 11.19 -18.27
CA SER A 69 0.01 10.81 -18.83
C SER A 69 -1.08 11.83 -18.45
N LEU A 70 -2.24 11.77 -19.10
CA LEU A 70 -3.33 12.70 -18.86
C LEU A 70 -3.74 12.75 -17.37
N LEU A 71 -3.84 11.59 -16.71
CA LEU A 71 -4.17 11.50 -15.29
C LEU A 71 -3.05 12.00 -14.36
N HIS A 72 -1.80 12.04 -14.81
CA HIS A 72 -0.66 12.58 -14.06
C HIS A 72 -0.49 14.10 -14.24
N CYS A 73 -1.08 14.68 -15.29
CA CYS A 73 -1.11 16.13 -15.51
C CYS A 73 -2.14 16.86 -14.62
N VAL A 74 -3.07 16.13 -14.01
CA VAL A 74 -4.13 16.70 -13.18
C VAL A 74 -3.68 16.73 -11.72
N LYS A 75 -3.85 17.88 -11.05
CA LYS A 75 -3.65 18.00 -9.60
C LYS A 75 -4.91 17.59 -8.86
N TRP A 76 -4.92 16.38 -8.31
CA TRP A 76 -6.09 15.82 -7.63
C TRP A 76 -6.22 16.39 -6.21
N SER A 77 -7.43 16.78 -5.79
CA SER A 77 -7.66 17.15 -4.39
C SER A 77 -7.52 15.92 -3.50
N ARG A 78 -8.08 14.79 -3.96
CA ARG A 78 -8.04 13.51 -3.27
C ARG A 78 -7.82 12.38 -4.29
N ILE A 79 -7.01 11.40 -3.91
CA ILE A 79 -6.82 10.15 -4.64
C ILE A 79 -7.26 9.01 -3.70
N VAL A 80 -8.18 8.17 -4.16
CA VAL A 80 -8.70 7.01 -3.42
C VAL A 80 -8.36 5.76 -4.22
N LEU A 81 -7.66 4.84 -3.56
CA LEU A 81 -7.38 3.50 -4.09
C LEU A 81 -8.34 2.52 -3.42
N ASP A 82 -9.20 1.92 -4.22
CA ASP A 82 -10.01 0.78 -3.81
C ASP A 82 -9.27 -0.53 -4.11
N GLU A 83 -9.35 -1.50 -3.22
CA GLU A 83 -8.49 -2.69 -3.19
C GLU A 83 -7.00 -2.38 -3.37
N ALA A 84 -6.50 -1.48 -2.53
CA ALA A 84 -5.14 -0.94 -2.62
C ALA A 84 -4.01 -1.99 -2.57
N HIS A 85 -4.27 -3.21 -2.09
CA HIS A 85 -3.30 -4.31 -2.15
C HIS A 85 -2.87 -4.67 -3.58
N LEU A 86 -3.62 -4.26 -4.61
CA LEU A 86 -3.28 -4.45 -6.02
C LEU A 86 -1.97 -3.74 -6.43
N ILE A 87 -1.48 -2.78 -5.65
CA ILE A 87 -0.18 -2.15 -5.88
C ILE A 87 0.96 -2.74 -5.04
N SER A 88 0.78 -3.94 -4.48
CA SER A 88 1.75 -4.58 -3.55
C SER A 88 3.17 -4.77 -4.10
N ASN A 89 3.34 -4.83 -5.43
CA ASN A 89 4.66 -4.95 -6.03
C ASN A 89 5.18 -3.62 -6.58
N ARG A 90 6.14 -2.99 -5.88
CA ARG A 90 6.74 -1.70 -6.27
C ARG A 90 7.34 -1.65 -7.68
N LYS A 91 7.66 -2.80 -8.28
CA LYS A 91 8.33 -2.88 -9.59
C LYS A 91 7.35 -2.89 -10.77
N THR A 92 6.05 -3.05 -10.53
CA THR A 92 5.07 -3.10 -11.62
C THR A 92 4.74 -1.69 -12.12
N LEU A 93 4.42 -1.57 -13.42
CA LEU A 93 3.96 -0.30 -14.00
C LEU A 93 2.73 0.24 -13.28
N GLN A 94 1.81 -0.63 -12.89
CA GLN A 94 0.63 -0.27 -12.12
C GLN A 94 0.98 0.43 -10.80
N SER A 95 1.90 -0.12 -10.01
CA SER A 95 2.30 0.48 -8.73
C SER A 95 3.05 1.79 -8.94
N MET A 96 3.93 1.86 -9.94
CA MET A 96 4.65 3.09 -10.28
C MET A 96 3.67 4.20 -10.72
N ALA A 97 2.73 3.88 -11.61
CA ALA A 97 1.70 4.80 -12.08
C ALA A 97 0.87 5.37 -10.91
N VAL A 98 0.46 4.51 -9.98
CA VAL A 98 -0.33 4.95 -8.82
C VAL A 98 0.47 5.86 -7.88
N VAL A 99 1.74 5.52 -7.62
CA VAL A 99 2.60 6.31 -6.72
C VAL A 99 2.90 7.70 -7.31
N GLU A 100 3.08 7.79 -8.63
CA GLU A 100 3.41 9.03 -9.36
C GLU A 100 2.23 9.99 -9.53
N LEU A 101 0.98 9.60 -9.21
CA LEU A 101 -0.15 10.52 -9.24
C LEU A 101 0.08 11.73 -8.32
N ASP A 102 -0.24 12.94 -8.80
CA ASP A 102 -0.15 14.17 -8.03
C ASP A 102 -1.47 14.48 -7.31
N GLY A 103 -1.43 14.53 -5.98
CA GLY A 103 -2.62 14.85 -5.20
C GLY A 103 -2.38 15.08 -3.72
N THR A 104 -3.24 15.92 -3.14
CA THR A 104 -3.13 16.41 -1.75
C THR A 104 -3.52 15.38 -0.70
N HIS A 105 -4.70 14.76 -0.84
CA HIS A 105 -5.20 13.77 0.12
C HIS A 105 -5.16 12.38 -0.49
N ARG A 106 -4.72 11.38 0.27
CA ARG A 106 -4.49 10.03 -0.25
C ARG A 106 -5.12 9.00 0.66
N TRP A 107 -5.97 8.16 0.08
CA TRP A 107 -6.72 7.14 0.79
C TRP A 107 -6.44 5.79 0.14
N ALA A 108 -5.99 4.83 0.94
CA ALA A 108 -5.81 3.45 0.52
C ALA A 108 -6.82 2.58 1.27
N ILE A 109 -7.79 2.03 0.55
CA ILE A 109 -8.86 1.21 1.11
C ILE A 109 -8.56 -0.24 0.71
N THR A 110 -8.35 -1.10 1.69
CA THR A 110 -8.22 -2.53 1.45
C THR A 110 -8.43 -3.33 2.73
N GLY A 111 -9.05 -4.50 2.61
CA GLY A 111 -9.16 -5.46 3.71
C GLY A 111 -7.87 -6.26 3.96
N THR A 112 -6.91 -6.26 3.02
CA THR A 112 -5.71 -7.11 3.06
C THR A 112 -4.42 -6.32 2.73
N PRO A 113 -3.99 -5.38 3.59
CA PRO A 113 -2.85 -4.51 3.29
C PRO A 113 -1.50 -5.24 3.13
N ILE A 114 -1.39 -6.46 3.65
CA ILE A 114 -0.25 -7.36 3.46
C ILE A 114 -0.80 -8.70 2.99
N GLN A 115 -0.34 -9.21 1.85
CA GLN A 115 -0.83 -10.48 1.29
C GLN A 115 0.19 -11.61 1.43
N ASN A 116 1.39 -11.44 0.91
CA ASN A 116 2.38 -12.54 0.84
C ASN A 116 3.59 -12.26 1.72
N LYS A 117 4.14 -11.05 1.62
CA LYS A 117 5.37 -10.65 2.33
C LYS A 117 5.23 -9.26 2.88
N LEU A 118 5.96 -8.98 3.96
CA LEU A 118 5.96 -7.66 4.61
C LEU A 118 6.33 -6.51 3.65
N GLU A 119 7.14 -6.79 2.62
CA GLU A 119 7.50 -5.82 1.58
C GLU A 119 6.31 -5.34 0.75
N ASP A 120 5.22 -6.10 0.71
CA ASP A 120 4.02 -5.78 -0.08
C ASP A 120 3.33 -4.49 0.39
N ILE A 121 3.60 -4.07 1.64
CA ILE A 121 3.06 -2.83 2.19
C ILE A 121 3.82 -1.59 1.69
N PHE A 122 5.07 -1.74 1.23
CA PHE A 122 5.92 -0.60 0.90
C PHE A 122 5.31 0.34 -0.15
N PRO A 123 4.73 -0.14 -1.26
CA PRO A 123 4.07 0.73 -2.23
C PRO A 123 2.93 1.57 -1.62
N LEU A 124 2.22 1.07 -0.62
CA LEU A 124 1.20 1.84 0.10
C LEU A 124 1.84 3.00 0.88
N PHE A 125 2.98 2.76 1.53
CA PHE A 125 3.73 3.82 2.22
C PHE A 125 4.23 4.89 1.26
N SER A 126 4.76 4.47 0.10
CA SER A 126 5.15 5.39 -0.97
C SER A 126 3.97 6.17 -1.53
N PHE A 127 2.84 5.50 -1.80
CA PHE A 127 1.62 6.15 -2.29
C PHE A 127 1.11 7.18 -1.29
N LEU A 128 0.99 6.81 -0.01
CA LEU A 128 0.50 7.67 1.08
C LEU A 128 1.50 8.77 1.49
N ARG A 129 2.71 8.80 0.92
CA ARG A 129 3.78 9.77 1.21
C ARG A 129 4.15 9.83 2.70
N LEU A 130 4.26 8.65 3.32
CA LEU A 130 4.61 8.50 4.74
C LEU A 130 6.12 8.69 4.97
N HIS A 131 6.61 9.93 4.87
CA HIS A 131 8.03 10.23 5.06
C HIS A 131 8.53 9.88 6.48
N PRO A 132 9.70 9.22 6.64
CA PRO A 132 10.67 8.80 5.62
C PRO A 132 10.44 7.38 5.05
N LEU A 133 9.39 6.70 5.49
CA LEU A 133 9.08 5.31 5.13
C LEU A 133 8.55 5.14 3.69
N ASP A 134 8.28 6.24 3.00
CA ASP A 134 7.99 6.28 1.58
C ASP A 134 9.22 5.98 0.70
N THR A 135 10.43 6.02 1.28
CA THR A 135 11.70 5.68 0.64
C THR A 135 12.13 4.26 0.99
N TYR A 136 12.51 3.47 -0.02
CA TYR A 136 12.77 2.03 0.18
C TYR A 136 13.96 1.74 1.11
N ASP A 137 15.03 2.55 1.06
CA ASP A 137 16.18 2.39 1.96
C ASP A 137 15.79 2.58 3.44
N TYR A 138 15.04 3.64 3.75
CA TYR A 138 14.53 3.87 5.10
C TYR A 138 13.53 2.79 5.53
N PHE A 139 12.59 2.42 4.66
CA PHE A 139 11.66 1.33 4.93
C PHE A 139 12.39 0.03 5.24
N GLN A 140 13.42 -0.31 4.46
CA GLN A 140 14.21 -1.51 4.66
C GLN A 140 14.92 -1.48 6.02
N ARG A 141 15.57 -0.36 6.37
CA ARG A 141 16.32 -0.22 7.63
C ARG A 141 15.44 -0.20 8.86
N LEU A 142 14.30 0.49 8.80
CA LEU A 142 13.46 0.77 9.97
C LEU A 142 12.37 -0.30 10.20
N ILE A 143 11.90 -0.97 9.14
CA ILE A 143 10.81 -1.93 9.20
C ILE A 143 11.29 -3.35 8.85
N LEU A 144 11.86 -3.54 7.65
CA LEU A 144 12.16 -4.90 7.16
C LEU A 144 13.27 -5.60 7.96
N LEU A 145 14.42 -4.94 8.16
CA LEU A 145 15.57 -5.55 8.82
C LEU A 145 15.28 -5.94 10.28
N PRO A 146 14.70 -5.06 11.13
CA PRO A 146 14.41 -5.42 12.52
C PRO A 146 13.40 -6.57 12.64
N LEU A 147 12.38 -6.60 11.77
CA LEU A 147 11.36 -7.66 11.81
C LEU A 147 11.89 -9.00 11.29
N ARG A 148 12.83 -8.99 10.34
CA ARG A 148 13.54 -10.21 9.91
C ARG A 148 14.43 -10.80 11.01
N GLN A 149 15.13 -9.94 11.77
CA GLN A 149 15.96 -10.38 12.90
C GLN A 149 15.14 -10.92 14.07
N ARG A 150 13.88 -10.48 14.19
CA ARG A 150 12.91 -10.98 15.18
C ARG A 150 12.26 -12.32 14.82
N ASN A 151 12.43 -12.82 13.59
CA ASN A 151 11.97 -14.15 13.19
C ASN A 151 12.99 -15.22 13.62
N PRO A 152 12.72 -15.98 14.69
CA PRO A 152 13.69 -16.87 15.29
C PRO A 152 13.35 -18.32 14.93
N THR A 153 13.47 -18.72 13.66
CA THR A 153 13.57 -20.16 13.37
C THR A 153 14.93 -20.74 13.85
N SER A 154 15.77 -19.91 14.47
CA SER A 154 17.02 -20.27 15.16
C SER A 154 16.92 -20.34 16.69
N LEU A 155 15.75 -20.17 17.30
CA LEU A 155 15.59 -20.31 18.78
C LEU A 155 15.54 -21.76 19.30
N VAL A 156 15.90 -22.77 18.50
CA VAL A 156 16.01 -24.16 18.97
C VAL A 156 17.46 -24.59 19.28
N SER A 157 18.47 -23.74 19.04
CA SER A 157 19.88 -24.20 19.14
C SER A 157 20.78 -23.43 20.11
N GLY A 158 20.29 -22.45 20.86
CA GLY A 158 21.17 -21.60 21.68
C GLY A 158 20.53 -21.12 22.97
N GLY A 159 20.53 -21.93 24.01
CA GLY A 159 20.09 -21.49 25.33
C GLY A 159 19.77 -22.60 26.32
N MET A 160 20.71 -23.51 26.57
CA MET A 160 20.62 -24.39 27.75
C MET A 160 21.96 -24.55 28.44
N GLU A 161 22.59 -23.44 28.81
CA GLU A 161 23.53 -23.44 29.92
C GLU A 161 22.75 -23.33 31.23
N ARG A 162 22.45 -24.48 31.84
CA ARG A 162 22.05 -24.51 33.26
C ARG A 162 23.31 -24.41 34.10
N GLY A 163 23.56 -23.21 34.63
CA GLY A 163 24.46 -23.02 35.75
C GLY A 163 24.05 -23.92 36.92
N ARG A 164 24.98 -24.77 37.38
CA ARG A 164 24.96 -25.36 38.72
C ARG A 164 26.28 -25.03 39.40
N GLY A 165 26.28 -23.90 40.10
CA GLY A 165 27.23 -23.60 41.16
C GLY A 165 26.70 -24.08 42.51
N LEU A 166 27.39 -25.08 43.06
CA LEU A 166 27.79 -25.24 44.47
C LEU A 166 26.70 -25.26 45.57
N ARG A 167 26.58 -26.42 46.23
CA ARG A 167 26.54 -26.50 47.70
C ARG A 167 27.56 -27.54 48.19
N LYS A 168 28.41 -27.12 49.13
CA LYS A 168 29.42 -27.93 49.81
C LYS A 168 28.84 -28.70 51.01
N SER A 169 29.53 -29.80 51.30
CA SER A 169 29.91 -30.37 52.62
C SER A 169 28.89 -31.08 53.50
N GLY A 170 29.23 -32.32 53.90
CA GLY A 170 29.03 -32.79 55.29
C GLY A 170 28.79 -34.30 55.53
N VAL A 171 29.87 -35.10 55.60
CA VAL A 171 30.16 -36.19 56.59
C VAL A 171 29.11 -37.29 56.91
N ARG A 172 29.46 -38.60 56.78
CA ARG A 172 29.73 -39.59 57.89
C ARG A 172 29.50 -41.10 57.49
N GLY A 173 30.40 -41.99 57.95
CA GLY A 173 30.22 -43.46 58.22
C GLY A 173 30.30 -44.39 57.00
N MET A 174 31.19 -45.38 56.84
CA MET A 174 31.70 -46.50 57.66
C MET A 174 30.71 -47.66 57.87
N GLU A 175 30.92 -48.77 57.14
CA GLU A 175 30.75 -50.22 57.47
C GLU A 175 31.02 -51.02 56.16
N ARG A 176 32.05 -51.90 56.08
CA ARG A 176 32.05 -53.36 56.38
C ARG A 176 30.80 -54.05 55.82
N ASP A 177 30.89 -54.94 54.84
CA ASP A 177 31.64 -56.21 54.82
C ASP A 177 32.25 -56.59 53.45
#